data_AF-A0A9D6SK85-F1
#
_entry.id   AF-A0A9D6SK85-F1
#
_cell.length_a   1.000
_cell.length_b   1.000
_cell.length_c   1.000
_cell.angle_alpha   90.00
_cell.angle_beta   90.00
_cell.angle_gamma   90.00
#
_symmetry.space_group_name_H-M   'P 1'
#
loop_
_entity.id
_entity.type
_entity.pdbx_description
1 polymer ?
#
loop_
_entity_poly.entity_id
_entity_poly.type
_entity_poly.pdbx_seq_one_letter_code
_entity_poly.pdbx_strand_id
1 'polypeptide(L)' 'MQRVLFVLSLVGQLGFLIALPAAALGFGGAWLDRSLETSPLFILLGLSLAIASSSLFVGKLIQRINRV' A
#
# COMPACT_ATOMS: atom_id res chain seq x y z
N MET A 1 -4.14 -20.47 -21.01
CA MET A 1 -4.40 -19.01 -21.06
C MET A 1 -5.11 -18.47 -19.82
N GLN A 2 -6.28 -18.99 -19.42
CA GLN A 2 -7.12 -18.42 -18.34
C GLN A 2 -6.42 -18.24 -16.97
N ARG A 3 -5.57 -19.19 -16.56
CA ARG A 3 -4.83 -19.10 -15.29
C ARG A 3 -3.84 -17.93 -15.24
N VAL A 4 -3.21 -17.60 -16.37
CA VAL A 4 -2.22 -16.51 -16.45
C VAL A 4 -2.91 -15.16 -16.29
N LEU A 5 -4.05 -14.96 -16.94
CA LEU A 5 -4.84 -13.72 -16.82
C LEU A 5 -5.35 -13.51 -15.39
N PHE A 6 -5.75 -14.59 -14.71
CA PHE A 6 -6.15 -14.52 -13.30
C PHE A 6 -5.00 -14.07 -12.39
N VAL A 7 -3.82 -14.69 -12.55
CA VAL A 7 -2.62 -14.29 -11.77
C VAL A 7 -2.23 -12.85 -12.07
N LEU A 8 -2.29 -12.42 -13.33
CA LEU A 8 -1.96 -11.04 -13.73
C LEU A 8 -2.93 -10.03 -13.08
N SER A 9 -4.22 -10.35 -13.06
CA SER A 9 -5.25 -9.54 -12.38
C SER A 9 -4.98 -9.44 -10.87
N LEU A 10 -4.61 -10.56 -10.23
CA LEU A 10 -4.26 -10.59 -8.81
C LEU A 10 -3.04 -9.74 -8.48
N VAL A 11 -1.97 -9.87 -9.28
CA VAL A 11 -0.76 -9.07 -9.11
C VAL A 11 -1.06 -7.59 -9.31
N GLY A 12 -1.88 -7.24 -10.30
CA GLY A 12 -2.32 -5.86 -10.52
C GLY A 12 -3.10 -5.29 -9.34
N GLN A 13 -4.06 -6.06 -8.79
CA GLN A 13 -4.81 -5.66 -7.61
C GLN A 13 -3.91 -5.49 -6.39
N LEU A 14 -3.01 -6.44 -6.12
CA LEU A 14 -2.06 -6.36 -5.01
C LEU A 14 -1.11 -5.17 -5.15
N GLY A 15 -0.58 -4.96 -6.36
CA GLY A 15 0.30 -3.84 -6.67
C GLY A 15 -0.39 -2.50 -6.41
N PHE A 16 -1.62 -2.33 -6.90
CA PHE A 16 -2.38 -1.10 -6.68
C PHE A 16 -2.72 -0.88 -5.20
N LEU A 17 -3.09 -1.96 -4.50
CA LEU A 17 -3.47 -1.94 -3.09
C LEU A 17 -2.31 -1.61 -2.15
N ILE A 18 -1.07 -1.86 -2.56
CA ILE A 18 0.16 -1.46 -1.83
C ILE A 18 0.66 -0.08 -2.29
N ALA A 19 0.68 0.16 -3.60
CA ALA A 19 1.20 1.40 -4.16
C ALA A 19 0.36 2.62 -3.76
N LEU A 20 -0.97 2.48 -3.67
CA LEU A 20 -1.86 3.58 -3.35
C LEU A 20 -1.63 4.12 -1.92
N PRO A 21 -1.63 3.31 -0.85
CA PRO A 21 -1.28 3.78 0.50
C PRO A 21 0.15 4.32 0.60
N ALA A 22 1.12 3.65 -0.03
CA ALA A 22 2.52 4.07 0.02
C ALA A 22 2.72 5.43 -0.66
N ALA A 23 2.12 5.65 -1.82
CA ALA A 23 2.15 6.95 -2.48
C ALA A 23 1.42 8.00 -1.64
N ALA A 24 0.17 7.74 -1.23
CA ALA A 24 -0.62 8.72 -0.50
C ALA A 24 0.03 9.14 0.84
N LEU A 25 0.46 8.18 1.65
CA LEU A 25 1.04 8.44 2.96
C LEU A 25 2.51 8.84 2.88
N GLY A 26 3.28 8.29 1.93
CA GLY A 26 4.67 8.67 1.71
C GLY A 26 4.80 10.10 1.18
N PHE A 27 4.05 10.46 0.13
CA PHE A 27 4.02 11.84 -0.36
C PHE A 27 3.35 12.79 0.63
N GLY A 28 2.28 12.35 1.32
CA GLY A 28 1.66 13.14 2.38
C GLY A 28 2.63 13.43 3.54
N GLY A 29 3.39 12.44 3.97
CA GLY A 29 4.45 12.58 4.96
C GLY A 29 5.56 13.52 4.49
N ALA A 30 5.99 13.41 3.22
CA ALA A 30 7.02 14.28 2.65
C ALA A 30 6.58 15.74 2.54
N TRP A 31 5.33 15.95 2.16
CA TRP A 31 4.75 17.29 2.12
C TRP A 31 4.65 17.91 3.51
N LEU A 32 4.29 17.10 4.52
CA LEU A 32 4.21 17.55 5.90
C LEU A 32 5.60 17.83 6.51
N ASP A 33 6.59 16.97 6.26
CA ASP A 33 7.99 17.18 6.65
C ASP A 33 8.53 18.50 6.11
N ARG A 34 8.21 18.82 4.84
CA ARG A 34 8.63 20.08 4.21
C ARG A 34 7.89 21.30 4.80
N SER A 35 6.62 21.13 5.18
CA SER A 35 5.79 22.23 5.68
C SER A 35 6.09 22.56 7.15
N LEU A 36 6.52 21.57 7.93
CA LEU A 36 6.81 21.70 9.35
C LEU A 36 8.33 21.71 9.66
N GLU A 37 9.19 21.73 8.63
CA GLU A 37 10.66 21.67 8.75
C GLU A 37 11.17 20.46 9.56
N THR A 38 10.41 19.37 9.57
CA THR A 38 10.64 18.17 10.38
C THR A 38 11.16 17.00 9.54
N SER A 39 12.25 17.18 8.81
CA SER A 39 12.82 16.05 8.04
C SER A 39 13.62 15.09 8.93
N PRO A 40 13.41 13.74 8.87
CA PRO A 40 12.49 12.98 8.01
C PRO A 40 11.44 12.18 8.81
N LEU A 41 10.73 12.82 9.75
CA LEU A 41 9.90 12.08 10.72
C LEU A 41 8.55 11.64 10.15
N PHE A 42 7.82 12.54 9.49
CA PHE A 42 6.49 12.24 8.94
C PHE A 42 6.56 11.36 7.70
N ILE A 43 7.62 11.42 6.89
CA ILE A 43 7.85 10.42 5.83
C ILE A 43 7.96 9.02 6.41
N LEU A 44 8.78 8.83 7.46
CA LEU A 44 8.98 7.52 8.09
C LEU A 44 7.68 7.00 8.73
N LEU A 45 6.93 7.87 9.40
CA LEU A 45 5.60 7.54 9.93
C LEU A 45 4.63 7.17 8.81
N GLY A 46 4.59 7.95 7.72
CA GLY A 46 3.73 7.71 6.56
C GLY A 46 4.02 6.36 5.90
N LEU A 47 5.28 6.03 5.69
CA LEU A 47 5.71 4.73 5.17
C LEU A 47 5.37 3.58 6.12
N SER A 48 5.59 3.76 7.43
CA SER A 48 5.23 2.76 8.44
C SER A 48 3.73 2.47 8.45
N LEU A 49 2.90 3.52 8.38
CA LEU A 49 1.45 3.40 8.27
C LEU A 49 1.01 2.79 6.93
N ALA A 50 1.71 3.09 5.84
CA ALA A 50 1.46 2.47 4.54
C ALA A 50 1.72 0.97 4.57
N ILE A 51 2.80 0.52 5.21
CA ILE A 51 3.11 -0.91 5.38
C ILE A 51 2.04 -1.59 6.25
N ALA A 52 1.69 -0.98 7.38
CA ALA A 52 0.68 -1.53 8.28
C ALA A 52 -0.70 -1.65 7.61
N SER A 53 -1.17 -0.59 6.97
CA SER A 53 -2.46 -0.58 6.26
C SER A 53 -2.47 -1.55 5.08
N SER A 54 -1.40 -1.57 4.27
CA SER A 54 -1.27 -2.52 3.16
C SER A 54 -1.30 -3.96 3.64
N SER A 55 -0.62 -4.29 4.74
CA SER A 55 -0.62 -5.63 5.33
C SER A 55 -2.03 -6.08 5.72
N LEU A 56 -2.82 -5.19 6.33
CA LEU A 56 -4.21 -5.46 6.68
C LEU A 56 -5.08 -5.69 5.43
N PHE A 57 -4.92 -4.87 4.40
CA PHE A 57 -5.71 -4.99 3.17
C PHE A 57 -5.35 -6.25 2.38
N VAL A 58 -4.06 -6.57 2.26
CA VAL A 58 -3.59 -7.80 1.61
C VAL A 58 -4.10 -9.01 2.39
N GLY A 59 -4.02 -9.00 3.72
CA GLY A 59 -4.56 -10.08 4.55
C GLY A 59 -6.05 -10.33 4.30
N LYS A 60 -6.86 -9.26 4.21
CA LYS A 60 -8.28 -9.36 3.86
C LYS A 60 -8.51 -9.89 2.44
N LEU A 61 -7.67 -9.50 1.47
CA LEU A 61 -7.76 -9.98 0.09
C LEU A 61 -7.46 -11.48 0.01
N ILE A 62 -6.41 -11.94 0.68
CA ILE A 62 -6.05 -13.37 0.76
C ILE A 62 -7.19 -14.17 1.40
N GLN A 63 -7.76 -13.68 2.50
CA GLN A 63 -8.90 -14.32 3.14
C GLN A 63 -10.13 -14.39 2.23
N ARG A 64 -10.36 -13.39 1.37
CA ARG A 64 -11.43 -13.45 0.36
C ARG A 64 -11.16 -14.51 -0.70
N ILE A 65 -9.94 -14.58 -1.22
CA ILE A 65 -9.56 -15.58 -2.23
C ILE A 65 -9.71 -17.00 -1.67
N ASN A 66 -9.29 -17.24 -0.42
CA ASN A 66 -9.36 -18.57 0.19
C ASN A 66 -10.79 -19.02 0.57
N ARG A 67 -11.76 -18.09 0.59
CA ARG A 67 -13.18 -18.41 0.85
C ARG A 67 -14.00 -18.68 -0.42
N VAL A 68 -13.42 -18.45 -1.60
CA VAL A 68 -14.04 -18.68 -2.91
C VAL A 68 -13.53 -20.01 -3.47
#